data_AF-A0A7X6CWD1-F1
#
_entry.id   AF-A0A7X6CWD1-F1
#
_cell.length_a   1.000
_cell.length_b   1.000
_cell.length_c   1.000
_cell.angle_alpha   90.00
_cell.angle_beta   90.00
_cell.angle_gamma   90.00
#
_symmetry.space_group_name_H-M   'P 1'
#
loop_
_entity.id
_entity.type
_entity.pdbx_description
1 polymer ?
#
loop_
_entity_poly.entity_id
_entity_poly.type
_entity_poly.pdbx_seq_one_letter_code
_entity_poly.pdbx_strand_id
1 'polypeptide(L)' 'MSTQKHLTKDERRSIEVQLNQNRSFRSIARSLDKHPSTISREVQAHRISGLQKGYRRHQPNA' A
#
# COMPACT_ATOMS: atom_id res chain seq x y z
N MET A 1 6.42 -1.19 22.92
CA MET A 1 5.79 -2.13 21.95
C MET A 1 5.62 -1.41 20.63
N SER A 2 6.63 -1.46 19.76
CA SER A 2 6.73 -0.61 18.57
C SER A 2 5.79 -1.11 17.48
N THR A 3 4.64 -0.47 17.32
CA THR A 3 3.55 -0.79 16.38
C THR A 3 3.85 -0.39 14.93
N GLN A 4 5.11 -0.53 14.49
CA GLN A 4 5.49 -0.33 13.10
C GLN A 4 4.96 -1.50 12.26
N LYS A 5 3.66 -1.49 11.95
CA LYS A 5 2.99 -2.42 11.02
C LYS A 5 3.40 -2.08 9.57
N HIS A 6 4.69 -2.14 9.30
CA HIS A 6 5.21 -2.06 7.94
C HIS A 6 4.83 -3.35 7.24
N LEU A 7 4.35 -3.25 5.99
CA LEU A 7 4.20 -4.42 5.14
C LEU A 7 5.54 -5.14 5.09
N THR A 8 5.54 -6.40 5.48
CA THR A 8 6.68 -7.29 5.33
C THR A 8 7.01 -7.47 3.84
N LYS A 9 8.24 -7.91 3.54
CA LYS A 9 8.66 -8.12 2.15
C LYS A 9 7.76 -9.14 1.44
N ASP A 10 7.30 -10.18 2.15
CA ASP A 10 6.36 -11.17 1.64
C ASP A 10 4.97 -10.59 1.36
N GLU A 11 4.47 -9.69 2.22
CA GLU A 11 3.21 -9.00 1.96
C GLU A 11 3.31 -8.10 0.73
N ARG A 12 4.43 -7.40 0.52
CA ARG A 12 4.67 -6.61 -0.71
C ARG A 12 4.67 -7.47 -1.95
N ARG A 13 5.39 -8.59 -1.94
CA ARG A 13 5.38 -9.56 -3.05
C ARG A 13 3.98 -10.10 -3.32
N SER A 14 3.22 -10.37 -2.26
CA SER A 14 1.83 -10.83 -2.37
C SER A 14 0.91 -9.78 -2.98
N ILE A 15 1.12 -8.50 -2.66
CA ILE A 15 0.41 -7.37 -3.27
C ILE A 15 0.75 -7.30 -4.76
N GLU A 16 2.04 -7.34 -5.12
CA GLU A 16 2.50 -7.29 -6.52
C GLU A 16 1.89 -8.41 -7.37
N VAL A 17 1.93 -9.66 -6.87
CA VAL A 17 1.35 -10.82 -7.58
C VAL A 17 -0.16 -10.66 -7.76
N GLN A 18 -0.88 -10.25 -6.72
CA GLN A 18 -2.34 -10.09 -6.81
C GLN A 18 -2.75 -8.90 -7.68
N LEU A 19 -1.97 -7.82 -7.71
CA LEU A 19 -2.18 -6.71 -8.63
C LEU A 19 -1.94 -7.11 -10.07
N ASN A 20 -0.92 -7.93 -10.33
CA ASN A 20 -0.68 -8.49 -11.66
C ASN A 20 -1.85 -9.38 -12.12
N GLN A 21 -2.55 -10.00 -11.17
CA GLN A 21 -3.79 -10.74 -11.41
C GLN A 21 -5.05 -9.85 -11.53
N ASN A 22 -4.90 -8.52 -11.59
CA ASN A 22 -6.01 -7.55 -11.61
C ASN A 22 -6.99 -7.69 -10.43
N ARG A 23 -6.52 -8.18 -9.27
CA ARG A 23 -7.34 -8.23 -8.04
C ARG A 23 -7.57 -6.81 -7.52
N SER A 24 -8.75 -6.60 -6.95
CA SER A 24 -9.09 -5.31 -6.32
C SER A 24 -8.28 -5.06 -5.05
N PHE A 25 -7.98 -3.81 -4.72
CA PHE A 25 -7.27 -3.47 -3.47
C PHE A 25 -8.01 -3.98 -2.22
N ARG A 26 -9.35 -4.01 -2.25
CA ARG A 26 -10.17 -4.52 -1.13
C ARG A 26 -10.01 -6.03 -0.92
N SER A 27 -9.91 -6.81 -1.99
CA SER A 27 -9.66 -8.25 -1.88
C SER A 27 -8.26 -8.54 -1.36
N ILE A 28 -7.25 -7.82 -1.87
CA ILE A 28 -5.85 -7.97 -1.44
C ILE A 28 -5.69 -7.59 0.04
N ALA A 29 -6.33 -6.50 0.44
CA ALA A 29 -6.39 -6.02 1.81
C ALA A 29 -6.98 -7.07 2.76
N ARG A 30 -8.09 -7.72 2.37
CA ARG A 30 -8.70 -8.82 3.15
C ARG A 30 -7.79 -10.03 3.25
N SER A 31 -7.09 -10.39 2.19
CA SER A 31 -6.18 -11.54 2.19
C SER A 31 -4.96 -11.35 3.10
N LEU A 32 -4.52 -10.11 3.32
CA LEU A 32 -3.33 -9.79 4.12
C LEU A 32 -3.66 -9.24 5.52
N ASP A 33 -4.95 -9.17 5.86
CA ASP A 33 -5.46 -8.49 7.05
C ASP A 33 -4.87 -7.07 7.18
N LYS A 34 -4.93 -6.31 6.08
CA LYS A 34 -4.42 -4.94 6.00
C LYS A 34 -5.50 -3.96 5.55
N HIS A 35 -5.26 -2.70 5.85
CA HIS A 35 -6.15 -1.64 5.39
C HIS A 35 -5.95 -1.39 3.88
N PRO A 36 -7.01 -1.21 3.07
CA PRO A 36 -6.88 -0.91 1.64
C PRO A 36 -6.07 0.36 1.36
N SER A 37 -6.07 1.34 2.27
CA SER A 37 -5.19 2.53 2.14
C SER A 37 -3.71 2.21 2.29
N THR A 38 -3.34 1.13 3.00
CA THR A 38 -1.96 0.68 3.10
C THR A 38 -1.50 0.06 1.78
N ILE A 39 -2.35 -0.77 1.18
CA ILE A 39 -2.11 -1.31 -0.16
C ILE A 39 -2.03 -0.17 -1.19
N SER A 40 -2.94 0.80 -1.14
CA SER A 40 -2.93 1.96 -2.03
C SER A 40 -1.65 2.79 -1.91
N ARG A 41 -1.18 3.07 -0.69
CA ARG A 41 0.10 3.76 -0.45
C ARG A 41 1.29 2.98 -0.99
N GLU A 42 1.33 1.67 -0.76
CA GLU A 42 2.38 0.79 -1.27
C GLU A 42 2.43 0.85 -2.81
N VAL A 43 1.28 0.71 -3.45
CA VAL A 43 1.12 0.76 -4.89
C VAL A 43 1.48 2.13 -5.43
N GLN A 44 1.11 3.21 -4.76
CA GLN A 44 1.45 4.57 -5.14
C GLN A 44 2.96 4.84 -5.00
N ALA A 45 3.59 4.33 -3.94
CA ALA A 45 5.03 4.44 -3.72
C ALA A 45 5.84 3.64 -4.74
N HIS A 46 5.35 2.47 -5.18
CA HIS A 46 6.05 1.58 -6.10
C HIS A 46 5.69 1.80 -7.59
N ARG A 47 4.49 2.28 -7.95
CA ARG A 47 4.08 2.44 -9.37
C ARG A 47 4.31 3.81 -9.98
N ILE A 48 4.75 4.82 -9.22
CA ILE A 48 4.65 6.19 -9.71
C ILE A 48 5.96 6.97 -9.50
N SER A 49 6.85 6.83 -10.48
CA SER A 49 7.89 7.80 -10.80
C SER A 49 7.35 9.00 -11.61
N GLY A 50 6.05 9.37 -11.48
CA GLY A 50 5.43 10.38 -12.36
C GLY A 50 4.32 11.30 -11.80
N LEU A 51 3.64 10.97 -10.70
CA LEU A 51 2.53 11.75 -10.09
C LEU A 51 2.75 12.11 -8.61
N GLN A 52 4.00 12.17 -8.13
CA GLN A 52 4.28 12.57 -6.75
C GLN A 52 4.02 14.06 -6.46
N LYS A 53 3.83 14.92 -7.47
CA LYS A 53 3.74 16.37 -7.23
C LYS A 53 2.37 16.89 -6.74
N GLY A 54 1.33 16.05 -6.64
CA GLY A 54 -0.05 16.52 -6.42
C GLY A 54 -0.73 16.12 -5.12
N TYR A 55 -0.40 14.98 -4.51
CA TYR A 55 -1.17 14.43 -3.38
C TYR A 55 -0.35 14.41 -2.09
N ARG A 56 0.13 15.58 -1.63
CA ARG A 56 0.52 15.79 -0.22
C ARG A 56 -0.76 15.72 0.63
N ARG A 57 -1.17 14.51 1.01
CA ARG A 57 -2.09 14.33 2.13
C ARG A 57 -1.33 14.77 3.37
N HIS A 58 -1.72 15.94 3.90
CA HIS A 58 -1.49 16.45 5.25
C HIS A 58 -0.59 15.57 6.12
N GLN A 59 0.66 16.03 6.34
CA GLN A 59 1.36 15.70 7.58
C GLN A 59 0.43 16.16 8.73
N PRO A 60 0.03 15.29 9.67
CA PRO A 60 -0.56 15.76 10.91
C PRO A 60 0.48 16.64 11.61
N ASN A 61 -0.02 17.79 12.06
CA ASN A 61 0.70 18.88 12.69
C ASN A 61 1.30 18.45 14.04
N ALA A 62 2.50 18.97 14.34
CA ALA A 62 3.13 19.16 15.67
C ALA A 62 3.07 18.01 16.70
#